data_AF-A0A1X1G482-F1
#
_entry.id   AF-A0A1X1G482-F1
#
_cell.length_a   1.000
_cell.length_b   1.000
_cell.length_c   1.000
_cell.angle_alpha   90.00
_cell.angle_beta   90.00
_cell.angle_gamma   90.00
#
_symmetry.space_group_name_H-M   'P 1'
#
loop_
_entity.id
_entity.type
_entity.pdbx_description
1 polymer ?
#
loop_
_entity_poly.entity_id
_entity_poly.type
_entity_poly.pdbx_seq_one_letter_code
_entity_poly.pdbx_strand_id
1 'polypeptide(L)'
;PAGATSVTLGAKKVLEGKALEAGKYSFVLKEGDKELETVTNAADGTVTFSPISYDESQVGTHKYTISEVVGSEAGITYDKTVQEVEVTVEKVSATELKATVSKEAKDLVFTNKYTPA
;
A
#
# COMPACT_ATOMS: atom_id res chain seq x y z
N PRO A 1 -11.93 10.88 -26.10
CA PRO A 1 -11.55 9.79 -25.15
C PRO A 1 -11.62 10.36 -23.73
N ALA A 2 -11.94 9.53 -22.74
CA ALA A 2 -11.88 9.99 -21.36
C ALA A 2 -10.43 10.25 -20.93
N GLY A 3 -10.21 11.27 -20.09
CA GLY A 3 -8.90 11.52 -19.49
C GLY A 3 -8.52 10.41 -18.51
N ALA A 4 -7.23 10.08 -18.44
CA ALA A 4 -6.73 9.13 -17.45
C ALA A 4 -6.96 9.65 -16.01
N THR A 5 -7.12 8.72 -15.07
CA THR A 5 -7.27 9.01 -13.65
C THR A 5 -6.19 8.27 -12.86
N SER A 6 -5.87 8.72 -11.66
CA SER A 6 -4.83 8.09 -10.84
C SER A 6 -5.20 8.05 -9.38
N VAL A 7 -4.74 7.01 -8.68
CA VAL A 7 -4.84 6.89 -7.22
C VAL A 7 -3.48 6.58 -6.62
N THR A 8 -3.29 7.01 -5.38
CA THR A 8 -2.15 6.62 -4.55
C THR A 8 -2.62 5.62 -3.53
N LEU A 9 -1.98 4.46 -3.50
CA LEU A 9 -2.16 3.47 -2.44
C LEU A 9 -1.10 3.67 -1.35
N GLY A 10 -1.42 3.24 -0.14
CA GLY A 10 -0.53 3.37 0.99
C GLY A 10 -0.96 2.54 2.18
N ALA A 11 -0.16 2.59 3.23
CA ALA A 11 -0.38 1.87 4.47
C ALA A 11 0.18 2.66 5.66
N LYS A 12 -0.07 2.17 6.88
CA LYS A 12 0.52 2.69 8.11
C LYS A 12 1.40 1.64 8.77
N LYS A 13 2.65 1.99 9.05
CA LYS A 13 3.57 1.22 9.88
C LYS A 13 3.55 1.71 11.31
N VAL A 14 3.41 0.76 12.24
CA VAL A 14 3.61 0.94 13.68
C VAL A 14 4.74 0.02 14.15
N LEU A 15 5.61 0.55 15.02
CA LEU A 15 6.56 -0.22 15.79
C LEU A 15 6.25 -0.04 17.27
N GLU A 16 5.88 -1.13 17.94
CA GLU A 16 5.70 -1.15 19.39
C GLU A 16 7.02 -1.45 20.10
N GLY A 17 7.22 -0.84 21.27
CA GLY A 17 8.41 -1.10 22.11
C GLY A 17 9.68 -0.36 21.70
N LYS A 18 9.68 0.35 20.56
CA LYS A 18 10.78 1.22 20.12
C LYS A 18 10.26 2.33 19.21
N ALA A 19 10.97 3.45 19.12
CA ALA A 19 10.71 4.47 18.11
C ALA A 19 10.88 3.93 16.68
N LEU A 20 9.95 4.30 15.79
CA LEU A 20 10.03 3.97 14.38
C LEU A 20 11.00 4.90 13.66
N GLU A 21 11.95 4.31 12.93
CA GLU A 21 12.92 5.04 12.12
C GLU A 21 12.45 5.10 10.65
N ALA A 22 12.72 6.20 9.95
CA ALA A 22 12.44 6.28 8.51
C ALA A 22 13.29 5.27 7.73
N GLY A 23 12.73 4.69 6.67
CA GLY A 23 13.43 3.75 5.81
C GLY A 23 13.60 2.35 6.40
N LYS A 24 13.06 2.08 7.59
CA LYS A 24 13.42 0.90 8.39
C LYS A 24 12.79 -0.39 7.90
N TYR A 25 11.51 -0.33 7.51
CA TYR A 25 10.73 -1.49 7.06
C TYR A 25 10.29 -1.29 5.62
N SER A 26 10.34 -2.37 4.84
CA SER A 26 9.99 -2.39 3.41
C SER A 26 8.62 -3.01 3.20
N PHE A 27 7.87 -2.49 2.23
CA PHE A 27 6.52 -2.89 1.89
C PHE A 27 6.43 -3.10 0.39
N VAL A 28 5.79 -4.20 0.00
CA VAL A 28 5.58 -4.59 -1.40
C VAL A 28 4.14 -4.37 -1.76
N LEU A 29 3.90 -3.72 -2.90
CA LEU A 29 2.60 -3.64 -3.56
C LEU A 29 2.56 -4.62 -4.73
N LYS A 30 1.51 -5.45 -4.79
CA LYS A 30 1.29 -6.39 -5.89
C LYS A 30 -0.10 -6.27 -6.49
N GLU A 31 -0.21 -6.59 -7.78
CA GLU A 31 -1.47 -6.86 -8.48
C GLU A 31 -1.46 -8.34 -8.93
N GLY A 32 -2.23 -9.18 -8.23
CA GLY A 32 -2.05 -10.64 -8.32
C GLY A 32 -0.63 -11.07 -7.91
N ASP A 33 0.04 -11.88 -8.73
CA ASP A 33 1.42 -12.32 -8.48
C ASP A 33 2.49 -11.31 -8.90
N LYS A 34 2.09 -10.24 -9.61
CA LYS A 34 3.00 -9.24 -10.14
C LYS A 34 3.35 -8.22 -9.05
N GLU A 35 4.62 -8.16 -8.68
CA GLU A 35 5.16 -7.05 -7.90
C GLU A 35 5.20 -5.78 -8.75
N LEU A 36 4.57 -4.72 -8.24
CA LEU A 36 4.53 -3.41 -8.88
C LEU A 36 5.61 -2.49 -8.34
N GLU A 37 5.77 -2.46 -7.02
CA GLU A 37 6.69 -1.55 -6.36
C GLU A 37 7.02 -2.05 -4.94
N THR A 38 8.24 -1.75 -4.51
CA THR A 38 8.68 -1.89 -3.12
C THR A 38 9.14 -0.54 -2.59
N VAL A 39 8.59 -0.10 -1.45
CA VAL A 39 8.92 1.17 -0.79
C VAL A 39 9.18 0.97 0.70
N THR A 40 9.67 2.00 1.38
CA THR A 40 9.92 1.96 2.84
C THR A 40 9.03 2.93 3.61
N ASN A 41 8.81 2.69 4.91
CA ASN A 41 8.08 3.62 5.77
C ASN A 41 8.82 4.96 5.97
N ALA A 42 8.07 6.05 6.15
CA ALA A 42 8.57 7.31 6.69
C ALA A 42 8.68 7.27 8.23
N ALA A 43 9.32 8.27 8.84
CA ALA A 43 9.52 8.34 10.29
C ALA A 43 8.21 8.39 11.08
N ASP A 44 7.16 8.97 10.50
CA ASP A 44 5.82 9.00 11.09
C ASP A 44 5.07 7.67 10.90
N GLY A 45 5.64 6.71 10.17
CA GLY A 45 5.05 5.43 9.83
C GLY A 45 4.22 5.43 8.55
N THR A 46 4.14 6.54 7.82
CA THR A 46 3.43 6.56 6.54
C THR A 46 4.18 5.72 5.50
N VAL A 47 3.46 4.89 4.76
CA VAL A 47 3.95 4.12 3.62
C VAL A 47 3.17 4.58 2.39
N THR A 48 3.86 5.10 1.38
CA THR A 48 3.24 5.68 0.18
C THR A 48 3.87 5.08 -1.06
N PHE A 49 3.05 4.49 -1.91
CA PHE A 49 3.46 3.98 -3.23
C PHE A 49 3.33 5.07 -4.29
N SER A 50 3.97 4.87 -5.43
CA SER A 50 3.81 5.72 -6.60
C SER A 50 2.36 5.71 -7.11
N PRO A 51 1.85 6.84 -7.65
CA PRO A 51 0.50 6.88 -8.21
C PRO A 51 0.31 5.86 -9.34
N ILE A 52 -0.79 5.12 -9.29
CA ILE A 52 -1.20 4.20 -10.35
C ILE A 52 -2.14 4.95 -11.28
N SER A 53 -1.79 5.00 -12.57
CA SER A 53 -2.60 5.63 -13.62
C SER A 53 -3.49 4.59 -14.31
N TYR A 54 -4.74 4.96 -14.59
CA TYR A 54 -5.73 4.16 -15.28
C TYR A 54 -6.28 4.92 -16.47
N ASP A 55 -6.33 4.26 -17.63
CA ASP A 55 -7.00 4.75 -18.82
C ASP A 55 -8.35 4.04 -19.06
N GLU A 56 -9.01 4.40 -20.15
CA GLU A 56 -10.36 3.92 -20.48
C GLU A 56 -10.41 2.40 -20.73
N SER A 57 -9.30 1.77 -21.11
CA SER A 57 -9.21 0.31 -21.28
C SER A 57 -9.16 -0.45 -19.96
N GLN A 58 -8.92 0.26 -18.85
CA GLN A 58 -8.78 -0.27 -17.51
C GLN A 58 -10.02 0.02 -16.63
N VAL A 59 -11.18 0.29 -17.25
CA VAL A 59 -12.45 0.36 -16.52
C VAL A 59 -12.77 -1.01 -15.91
N GLY A 60 -13.03 -1.05 -14.62
CA GLY A 60 -13.25 -2.28 -13.86
C GLY A 60 -12.68 -2.21 -12.45
N THR A 61 -12.63 -3.37 -11.79
CA THR A 61 -12.06 -3.51 -10.44
C THR A 61 -10.68 -4.12 -10.52
N HIS A 62 -9.70 -3.41 -9.97
CA HIS A 62 -8.32 -3.85 -9.80
C HIS A 62 -8.08 -4.25 -8.35
N LYS A 63 -7.49 -5.43 -8.13
CA LYS A 63 -7.21 -5.96 -6.79
C LYS A 63 -5.72 -5.88 -6.51
N TYR A 64 -5.38 -5.21 -5.42
CA TYR A 64 -4.01 -5.05 -4.96
C TYR A 64 -3.80 -5.68 -3.59
N THR A 65 -2.58 -6.12 -3.34
CA THR A 65 -2.13 -6.59 -2.04
C THR A 65 -0.93 -5.76 -1.58
N ILE A 66 -0.90 -5.44 -0.29
CA ILE A 66 0.23 -4.82 0.37
C ILE A 66 0.71 -5.78 1.45
N SER A 67 2.02 -6.01 1.52
CA SER A 67 2.63 -6.85 2.56
C SER A 67 3.98 -6.29 3.00
N GLU A 68 4.31 -6.45 4.27
CA GLU A 68 5.64 -6.15 4.78
C GLU A 68 6.67 -7.22 4.37
N VAL A 69 7.86 -6.80 3.97
CA VAL A 69 9.00 -7.69 3.75
C VAL A 69 9.56 -8.11 5.09
N VAL A 70 9.49 -9.41 5.39
CA VAL A 70 10.05 -9.97 6.62
C VAL A 70 11.57 -9.78 6.65
N GLY A 71 12.05 -9.04 7.64
CA GLY A 71 13.47 -8.84 7.89
C GLY A 71 14.06 -9.87 8.86
N SER A 72 15.28 -9.59 9.33
CA SER A 72 16.04 -10.47 10.22
C SER A 72 16.52 -9.76 11.50
N GLU A 73 15.92 -8.62 11.87
CA GLU A 73 16.31 -7.87 13.05
C GLU A 73 15.96 -8.65 14.33
N ALA A 74 16.96 -8.84 15.20
CA ALA A 74 16.78 -9.55 16.46
C ALA A 74 15.81 -8.78 17.38
N GLY A 75 14.92 -9.52 18.05
CA GLY A 75 13.93 -8.94 18.95
C GLY A 75 12.71 -8.33 18.24
N ILE A 76 12.66 -8.33 16.89
CA ILE A 76 11.49 -7.87 16.14
C ILE A 76 10.60 -9.05 15.77
N THR A 77 9.33 -8.98 16.19
CA THR A 77 8.25 -9.78 15.60
C THR A 77 7.66 -8.99 14.44
N TYR A 78 7.86 -9.49 13.23
CA TYR A 78 7.34 -8.87 12.00
C TYR A 78 5.87 -9.20 11.77
N ASP A 79 5.12 -8.22 11.29
CA ASP A 79 3.79 -8.43 10.74
C ASP A 79 3.88 -9.27 9.46
N LYS A 80 3.01 -10.28 9.34
CA LYS A 80 2.93 -11.19 8.20
C LYS A 80 1.58 -11.11 7.48
N THR A 81 0.74 -10.15 7.87
CA THR A 81 -0.56 -9.94 7.23
C THR A 81 -0.37 -9.51 5.78
N VAL A 82 -1.30 -9.93 4.94
CA VAL A 82 -1.43 -9.44 3.57
C VAL A 82 -2.71 -8.61 3.55
N GLN A 83 -2.56 -7.32 3.31
CA GLN A 83 -3.67 -6.38 3.28
C GLN A 83 -4.19 -6.25 1.85
N GLU A 84 -5.47 -6.56 1.64
CA GLU A 84 -6.14 -6.39 0.36
C GLU A 84 -6.78 -5.01 0.24
N VAL A 85 -6.59 -4.37 -0.91
CA VAL A 85 -7.23 -3.10 -1.30
C VAL A 85 -7.67 -3.19 -2.76
N GLU A 86 -8.85 -2.65 -3.06
CA GLU A 86 -9.41 -2.65 -4.39
C GLU A 86 -9.49 -1.21 -4.92
N VAL A 87 -9.25 -1.05 -6.21
CA VAL A 87 -9.48 0.20 -6.93
C VAL A 87 -10.55 -0.06 -7.99
N THR A 88 -11.67 0.65 -7.88
CA THR A 88 -12.73 0.61 -8.88
C THR A 88 -12.59 1.82 -9.80
N VAL A 89 -12.39 1.56 -11.09
CA VAL A 89 -12.29 2.56 -12.14
C VAL A 89 -13.60 2.58 -12.92
N GLU A 90 -14.26 3.73 -12.94
CA GLU A 90 -15.55 3.92 -13.60
C GLU A 90 -15.46 5.05 -14.62
N LYS A 91 -16.11 4.87 -15.77
CA LYS A 91 -16.34 5.95 -16.72
C LYS A 91 -17.59 6.72 -16.32
N VAL A 92 -17.40 7.84 -15.64
CA VAL A 92 -18.50 8.66 -15.09
C VAL A 92 -19.12 9.61 -16.10
N SER A 93 -18.42 9.89 -17.21
CA SER A 93 -18.96 10.62 -18.36
C SER A 93 -18.23 10.27 -19.66
N ALA A 94 -18.64 10.84 -20.79
CA ALA A 94 -17.96 10.62 -22.08
C ALA A 94 -16.47 11.01 -22.06
N THR A 95 -16.06 11.91 -21.17
CA THR A 95 -14.72 12.48 -21.09
C THR A 95 -14.01 12.28 -19.75
N GLU A 96 -14.62 11.60 -18.79
CA GLU A 96 -14.13 11.52 -17.41
C GLU A 96 -14.11 10.09 -16.87
N LEU A 97 -12.98 9.73 -16.25
CA LEU A 97 -12.82 8.52 -15.44
C LEU A 97 -12.69 8.90 -13.96
N LYS A 98 -13.28 8.08 -13.10
CA LYS A 98 -13.13 8.16 -11.65
C LYS A 98 -12.55 6.85 -11.13
N ALA A 99 -11.48 6.93 -10.36
CA ALA A 99 -10.95 5.80 -9.60
C ALA A 99 -11.22 5.98 -8.11
N THR A 100 -11.74 4.93 -7.47
CA THR A 100 -12.10 4.93 -6.04
C THR A 100 -11.39 3.78 -5.35
N VAL A 101 -10.73 4.06 -4.22
CA VAL A 101 -10.03 3.05 -3.42
C VAL A 101 -10.98 2.52 -2.33
N SER A 102 -11.00 1.21 -2.10
CA SER A 102 -11.91 0.58 -1.13
C SER A 102 -11.53 0.79 0.34
N LYS A 103 -10.25 1.10 0.62
CA LYS A 103 -9.71 1.35 1.97
C LYS A 103 -8.66 2.45 1.93
N GLU A 104 -8.63 3.29 2.94
CA GLU A 104 -7.61 4.33 3.07
C GLU A 104 -6.32 3.76 3.68
N ALA A 105 -5.19 4.42 3.44
CA ALA A 105 -3.89 4.01 3.96
C ALA A 105 -3.86 3.86 5.49
N LYS A 106 -4.61 4.69 6.21
CA LYS A 106 -4.71 4.62 7.68
C LYS A 106 -5.42 3.37 8.19
N ASP A 107 -6.23 2.72 7.36
CA ASP A 107 -6.98 1.52 7.71
C ASP A 107 -6.17 0.25 7.40
N LEU A 108 -5.07 0.38 6.66
CA LEU A 108 -4.13 -0.69 6.31
C LEU A 108 -2.90 -0.59 7.21
N VAL A 109 -3.03 -1.09 8.45
CA VAL A 109 -1.98 -0.97 9.48
C VAL A 109 -1.15 -2.26 9.57
N PHE A 110 0.17 -2.11 9.57
CA PHE A 110 1.14 -3.16 9.85
C PHE A 110 1.88 -2.87 11.15
N THR A 111 1.84 -3.80 12.09
CA THR A 111 2.41 -3.59 13.44
C THR A 111 3.52 -4.59 13.73
N ASN A 112 4.74 -4.07 13.86
CA ASN A 112 5.84 -4.86 14.42
C ASN A 112 5.94 -4.63 15.91
N LYS A 113 6.45 -5.64 16.61
CA LYS A 113 6.72 -5.55 18.04
C LYS A 113 8.19 -5.82 18.33
N TYR A 114 8.84 -4.86 18.98
CA TYR A 114 10.16 -5.03 19.55
C TYR A 114 10.06 -5.58 20.98
N THR A 115 10.77 -6.66 21.26
CA THR A 115 10.91 -7.25 22.59
C THR A 115 12.40 -7.39 22.90
N PRO A 116 12.95 -6.60 23.85
CA PRO A 116 14.32 -6.77 24.33
C PRO A 116 14.53 -8.19 24.88
N ALA A 117 15.74 -8.71 24.74
CA ALA A 117 16.16 -9.97 25.35
C ALA A 117 16.27 -9.88 26.87
#